data_AF-A0A940F7C2-F1
#
_entry.id   AF-A0A940F7C2-F1
#
_cell.length_a   1.000
_cell.length_b   1.000
_cell.length_c   1.000
_cell.angle_alpha   90.00
_cell.angle_beta   90.00
_cell.angle_gamma   90.00
#
_symmetry.space_group_name_H-M   'P 1'
#
loop_
_entity.id
_entity.type
_entity.pdbx_description
1 polymer ?
#
loop_
_entity_poly.entity_id
_entity_poly.type
_entity_poly.pdbx_seq_one_letter_code
_entity_poly.pdbx_strand_id
1 'polypeptide(L)'
;MQTPPRMRDENGVRFGMAAGTEVAALTTAGLAGLAPLPTAVWLVLASALAARRLPGWVVLAVGAIGWAFFTGFVENAYGVLTFSDADLVRLGLFVLCTLTMARAVRPRATAD
;
A
#
# COMPACT_ATOMS: atom_id res chain seq x y z
N MET A 1 -28.37 -16.30 15.22
CA MET A 1 -27.02 -16.46 15.81
C MET A 1 -26.06 -15.56 15.05
N GLN A 2 -25.45 -14.56 15.70
CA GLN A 2 -24.39 -13.77 15.09
C GLN A 2 -23.09 -14.58 15.15
N THR A 3 -22.44 -14.79 14.01
CA THR A 3 -21.11 -15.42 13.94
C THR A 3 -20.12 -14.57 14.73
N PRO A 4 -19.29 -15.14 15.61
CA PRO A 4 -18.32 -14.37 16.38
C PRO A 4 -17.34 -13.64 15.45
N PRO A 5 -16.90 -12.42 15.81
CA PRO A 5 -15.94 -11.66 15.03
C PRO A 5 -14.64 -12.46 14.85
N ARG A 6 -14.09 -12.47 13.63
CA ARG A 6 -12.82 -13.16 13.32
C ARG A 6 -11.67 -12.16 13.46
N MET A 7 -10.50 -12.60 13.93
CA MET A 7 -9.31 -11.73 14.08
C MET A 7 -8.94 -10.97 12.78
N ARG A 8 -9.11 -11.60 11.62
CA ARG A 8 -8.85 -10.98 10.30
C ARG A 8 -9.77 -9.79 9.98
N ASP A 9 -10.82 -9.58 10.76
CA ASP A 9 -11.76 -8.48 10.60
C ASP A 9 -11.36 -7.25 11.42
N GLU A 10 -10.39 -7.40 12.33
CA GLU A 10 -9.83 -6.29 13.11
C GLU A 10 -8.97 -5.38 12.23
N ASN A 11 -9.16 -4.06 12.37
CA ASN A 11 -8.44 -3.07 11.57
C ASN A 11 -6.92 -3.15 11.77
N GLY A 12 -6.45 -3.42 13.00
CA GLY A 12 -5.02 -3.57 13.30
C GLY A 12 -4.39 -4.76 12.56
N VAL A 13 -5.07 -5.91 12.55
CA VAL A 13 -4.62 -7.10 11.82
C VAL A 13 -4.60 -6.83 10.31
N ARG A 14 -5.64 -6.18 9.77
CA ARG A 14 -5.69 -5.81 8.35
C ARG A 14 -4.62 -4.80 7.94
N PHE A 15 -4.31 -3.83 8.81
CA PHE A 15 -3.20 -2.91 8.60
C PHE A 15 -1.85 -3.65 8.60
N GLY A 16 -1.62 -4.56 9.56
CA GLY A 16 -0.42 -5.40 9.58
C GLY A 16 -0.29 -6.27 8.32
N MET A 17 -1.39 -6.84 7.83
CA MET A 17 -1.41 -7.58 6.56
C MET A 17 -1.09 -6.68 5.36
N ALA A 18 -1.54 -5.42 5.36
CA ALA A 18 -1.22 -4.46 4.30
C ALA A 18 0.29 -4.15 4.28
N ALA A 19 0.87 -3.82 5.43
CA ALA A 19 2.32 -3.60 5.54
C ALA A 19 3.13 -4.85 5.12
N GLY A 20 2.71 -6.04 5.55
CA GLY A 20 3.33 -7.29 5.11
C GLY A 20 3.23 -7.52 3.61
N THR A 21 2.12 -7.12 2.99
CA THR A 21 1.91 -7.19 1.54
C THR A 21 2.84 -6.23 0.79
N GLU A 22 3.12 -5.05 1.33
CA GLU A 22 4.08 -4.10 0.73
C GLU A 22 5.50 -4.62 0.76
N VAL A 23 5.92 -5.22 1.88
CA VAL A 23 7.23 -5.88 1.98
C VAL A 23 7.33 -7.04 0.99
N ALA A 24 6.28 -7.86 0.87
CA ALA A 24 6.23 -8.94 -0.11
C ALA A 24 6.27 -8.41 -1.55
N ALA A 25 5.58 -7.31 -1.85
CA ALA A 25 5.58 -6.67 -3.17
C ALA A 25 6.99 -6.15 -3.55
N LEU A 26 7.68 -5.49 -2.62
CA LEU A 26 9.06 -5.04 -2.85
C LEU A 26 10.04 -6.19 -2.99
N THR A 27 9.90 -7.23 -2.16
CA THR A 27 10.73 -8.43 -2.24
C THR A 27 10.56 -9.11 -3.59
N THR A 28 9.33 -9.29 -4.05
CA THR A 28 9.04 -9.91 -5.35
C THR A 28 9.49 -9.05 -6.53
N ALA A 29 9.36 -7.73 -6.44
CA ALA A 29 9.89 -6.81 -7.45
C ALA A 29 11.43 -6.87 -7.53
N GLY A 30 12.11 -6.92 -6.39
CA GLY A 30 13.57 -7.07 -6.33
C GLY A 30 14.04 -8.41 -6.91
N LEU A 31 13.37 -9.52 -6.54
CA LEU A 31 13.66 -10.84 -7.09
C LEU A 31 13.43 -10.92 -8.61
N ALA A 32 12.44 -10.21 -9.13
CA ALA A 32 12.16 -10.11 -10.55
C ALA A 32 13.06 -9.10 -11.30
N GLY A 33 13.95 -8.39 -10.59
CA GLY A 33 14.83 -7.38 -11.20
C GLY A 33 14.08 -6.21 -11.81
N LEU A 34 12.93 -5.82 -11.25
CA LEU A 34 12.10 -4.76 -11.80
C LEU A 34 12.79 -3.40 -11.70
N ALA A 35 12.67 -2.62 -12.78
CA ALA A 35 13.07 -1.22 -12.79
C ALA A 35 12.21 -0.38 -11.81
N PRO A 36 12.65 0.83 -11.41
CA PRO A 36 11.97 1.62 -10.38
C PRO A 36 10.48 1.92 -10.68
N LEU A 37 10.16 2.31 -11.92
CA LEU A 37 8.78 2.63 -12.28
C LEU A 37 7.83 1.40 -12.18
N PRO A 38 8.14 0.24 -12.79
CA PRO A 38 7.38 -0.99 -12.56
C PRO A 38 7.26 -1.38 -11.07
N THR A 39 8.33 -1.20 -10.28
CA THR A 39 8.30 -1.47 -8.84
C THR A 39 7.31 -0.54 -8.10
N ALA A 40 7.29 0.74 -8.44
CA ALA A 40 6.32 1.69 -7.88
C ALA A 40 4.87 1.30 -8.22
N VAL A 41 4.61 0.98 -9.49
CA VAL A 41 3.28 0.54 -9.95
C VAL A 41 2.85 -0.74 -9.24
N TRP A 42 3.75 -1.72 -9.13
CA TRP A 42 3.50 -2.97 -8.44
C TRP A 42 3.17 -2.76 -6.96
N LEU A 43 3.95 -1.91 -6.28
CA LEU A 43 3.73 -1.59 -4.88
C LEU A 43 2.37 -0.91 -4.67
N VAL A 44 2.02 0.10 -5.49
CA VAL A 44 0.72 0.78 -5.41
C VAL A 44 -0.44 -0.20 -5.60
N LEU A 45 -0.34 -1.12 -6.57
CA LEU A 45 -1.34 -2.18 -6.80
C LEU A 45 -1.51 -3.08 -5.57
N ALA A 46 -0.39 -3.54 -5.00
CA ALA A 46 -0.38 -4.41 -3.84
C ALA A 46 -0.98 -3.71 -2.61
N SER A 47 -0.55 -2.47 -2.33
CA SER A 47 -1.09 -1.61 -1.28
C SER A 47 -2.60 -1.39 -1.45
N ALA A 48 -3.06 -1.05 -2.66
CA ALA A 48 -4.47 -0.81 -2.94
C ALA A 48 -5.34 -2.06 -2.72
N LEU A 49 -4.86 -3.22 -3.17
CA LEU A 49 -5.57 -4.49 -3.00
C LEU A 49 -5.64 -4.91 -1.53
N ALA A 50 -4.55 -4.74 -0.78
CA ALA A 50 -4.49 -5.08 0.63
C ALA A 50 -5.33 -4.12 1.49
N ALA A 51 -5.32 -2.82 1.16
CA ALA A 51 -6.04 -1.79 1.91
C ALA A 51 -7.51 -1.60 1.49
N ARG A 52 -8.01 -2.30 0.47
CA ARG A 52 -9.37 -2.07 -0.08
C ARG A 52 -10.50 -2.13 0.97
N ARG A 53 -10.36 -2.91 2.03
CA ARG A 53 -11.37 -3.06 3.11
C ARG A 53 -11.10 -2.17 4.33
N LEU A 54 -10.06 -1.34 4.30
CA LEU A 54 -9.69 -0.45 5.40
C LEU A 54 -10.42 0.89 5.28
N PRO A 55 -10.61 1.62 6.40
CA PRO A 55 -11.16 2.98 6.36
C PRO A 55 -10.21 3.92 5.60
N GLY A 56 -10.78 4.96 4.96
CA GLY A 56 -10.05 5.79 4.00
C GLY A 56 -8.77 6.40 4.54
N TRP A 57 -8.77 6.85 5.81
CA TRP A 57 -7.57 7.41 6.45
C TRP A 57 -6.44 6.38 6.61
N VAL A 58 -6.76 5.10 6.84
CA VAL A 58 -5.76 4.03 6.88
C VAL A 58 -5.22 3.76 5.49
N VAL A 59 -6.06 3.86 4.45
CA VAL A 59 -5.59 3.73 3.05
C VAL A 59 -4.58 4.84 2.71
N LEU A 60 -4.80 6.07 3.19
CA LEU A 60 -3.83 7.16 3.05
C LEU A 60 -2.50 6.82 3.75
N ALA A 61 -2.58 6.30 4.98
CA ALA A 61 -1.40 5.88 5.74
C ALA A 61 -0.63 4.75 5.03
N VAL A 62 -1.33 3.75 4.49
CA VAL A 62 -0.73 2.68 3.69
C VAL A 62 -0.04 3.25 2.44
N GLY A 63 -0.68 4.16 1.70
CA GLY A 63 -0.04 4.82 0.55
C GLY A 63 1.24 5.59 0.94
N ALA A 64 1.23 6.28 2.08
CA ALA A 64 2.41 6.96 2.59
C ALA A 64 3.53 5.99 3.02
N ILE A 65 3.18 4.85 3.61
CA ILE A 65 4.15 3.80 3.97
C ILE A 65 4.74 3.17 2.70
N GLY A 66 3.92 2.89 1.69
CA GLY A 66 4.38 2.43 0.38
C GLY A 66 5.38 3.40 -0.26
N TRP A 67 5.11 4.70 -0.21
CA TRP A 67 6.09 5.72 -0.65
C TRP A 67 7.38 5.67 0.17
N ALA A 68 7.28 5.57 1.50
CA ALA A 68 8.45 5.54 2.37
C ALA A 68 9.33 4.32 2.09
N PHE A 69 8.72 3.15 1.88
CA PHE A 69 9.45 1.95 1.51
C PHE A 69 10.04 2.04 0.10
N PHE A 70 9.31 2.55 -0.88
CA PHE A 70 9.84 2.74 -2.22
C PHE A 70 11.07 3.66 -2.20
N THR A 71 10.94 4.82 -1.57
CA THR A 71 12.01 5.81 -1.48
C THR A 71 13.22 5.26 -0.73
N GLY A 72 12.99 4.55 0.38
CA GLY A 72 14.06 3.99 1.21
C GLY A 72 14.75 2.76 0.59
N PHE A 73 14.02 1.87 -0.08
CA PHE A 73 14.60 0.62 -0.59
C PHE A 73 14.96 0.65 -2.07
N VAL A 74 14.33 1.51 -2.87
CA VAL A 74 14.48 1.52 -4.33
C VAL A 74 15.27 2.74 -4.80
N GLU A 75 15.00 3.92 -4.25
CA GLU A 75 15.63 5.16 -4.75
C GLU A 75 16.89 5.57 -3.99
N ASN A 76 16.87 5.46 -2.65
CA ASN A 76 17.99 5.87 -1.81
C ASN A 76 18.81 4.67 -1.35
N ALA A 77 20.07 4.60 -1.77
CA ALA A 77 20.99 3.52 -1.37
C ALA A 77 21.18 3.38 0.15
N TYR A 78 20.89 4.44 0.92
CA TYR A 78 21.06 4.48 2.37
C TYR A 78 19.75 4.39 3.16
N GLY A 79 18.59 4.19 2.51
CA GLY A 79 17.32 4.11 3.25
C GLY A 79 16.81 5.43 3.82
N VAL A 80 17.38 6.57 3.41
CA VAL A 80 17.00 7.88 3.94
C VAL A 80 15.76 8.39 3.23
N LEU A 81 14.77 8.83 4.00
CA LEU A 81 13.61 9.54 3.49
C LEU A 81 14.00 10.99 3.23
N THR A 82 13.98 11.38 1.96
CA THR A 82 14.13 12.77 1.55
C THR A 82 12.74 13.39 1.39
N PHE A 83 12.63 14.68 1.72
CA PHE A 83 11.42 15.47 1.56
C PHE A 83 11.67 16.61 0.56
N SER A 84 12.37 16.31 -0.52
CA SER A 84 12.52 17.25 -1.63
C SER A 84 11.17 17.45 -2.33
N ASP A 85 11.05 18.49 -3.14
CA ASP A 85 9.81 18.76 -3.91
C ASP A 85 9.39 17.54 -4.76
N ALA A 86 10.37 16.84 -5.35
CA ALA A 86 10.12 15.62 -6.12
C ALA A 86 9.57 14.48 -5.25
N ASP A 87 10.05 14.34 -4.01
CA ASP A 87 9.58 13.32 -3.09
C ASP A 87 8.18 13.60 -2.57
N LEU A 88 7.85 14.87 -2.34
CA LEU A 88 6.50 15.29 -1.97
C LEU A 88 5.50 15.00 -3.09
N VAL A 89 5.88 15.22 -4.35
CA VAL A 89 5.06 14.83 -5.51
C VAL A 89 4.86 13.32 -5.53
N ARG A 90 5.92 12.52 -5.34
CA ARG A 90 5.82 11.05 -5.30
C ARG A 90 4.96 10.55 -4.15
N LEU A 91 5.12 11.11 -2.96
CA LEU A 91 4.27 10.83 -1.81
C LEU A 91 2.80 11.09 -2.15
N GLY A 92 2.51 12.26 -2.72
CA GLY A 92 1.18 12.62 -3.18
C GLY A 92 0.62 11.62 -4.18
N LEU A 93 1.43 11.21 -5.17
CA LEU A 93 1.04 10.22 -6.17
C LEU A 93 0.77 8.85 -5.55
N PHE A 94 1.63 8.35 -4.66
CA PHE A 94 1.42 7.08 -3.96
C PHE A 94 0.11 7.11 -3.17
N VAL A 95 -0.09 8.15 -2.35
CA VAL A 95 -1.31 8.30 -1.53
C VAL A 95 -2.57 8.37 -2.40
N LEU A 96 -2.57 9.20 -3.44
CA LEU A 96 -3.74 9.38 -4.31
C LEU A 96 -4.03 8.13 -5.16
N CYS A 97 -3.02 7.51 -5.75
CA CYS A 97 -3.20 6.31 -6.56
C CYS A 97 -3.66 5.13 -5.69
N THR A 98 -3.03 4.88 -4.54
CA THR A 98 -3.47 3.82 -3.62
C THR A 98 -4.90 4.04 -3.17
N LEU A 99 -5.28 5.28 -2.82
CA LEU A 99 -6.64 5.60 -2.40
C LEU A 99 -7.68 5.40 -3.51
N THR A 100 -7.41 5.93 -4.70
CA THR A 100 -8.34 5.83 -5.84
C THR A 100 -8.51 4.38 -6.27
N MET A 101 -7.42 3.62 -6.37
CA MET A 101 -7.45 2.21 -6.75
C MET A 101 -8.13 1.35 -5.69
N ALA A 102 -7.80 1.53 -4.40
CA ALA A 102 -8.44 0.80 -3.30
C ALA A 102 -9.96 1.01 -3.29
N ARG A 103 -10.42 2.23 -3.62
CA ARG A 103 -11.84 2.53 -3.77
C ARG A 103 -12.44 1.89 -5.02
N ALA A 104 -11.73 1.86 -6.14
CA ALA A 104 -12.19 1.22 -7.36
C ALA A 104 -12.36 -0.29 -7.22
N VAL A 105 -11.47 -0.96 -6.46
CA VAL A 105 -11.50 -2.41 -6.23
C VAL A 105 -12.23 -2.83 -4.95
N ARG A 106 -12.93 -1.89 -4.29
CA ARG A 106 -13.73 -2.21 -3.10
C ARG A 106 -14.84 -3.19 -3.50
N PRO A 107 -15.03 -4.27 -2.73
CA PRO A 107 -16.19 -5.13 -2.93
C PRO A 107 -17.46 -4.29 -2.78
N ARG A 108 -18.31 -4.31 -3.80
CA ARG A 108 -19.68 -3.80 -3.65
C ARG A 108 -20.40 -4.73 -2.67
N ALA A 109 -21.18 -4.19 -1.75
CA ALA A 109 -22.04 -5.02 -0.91
C ALA A 109 -22.96 -5.80 -1.85
N THR A 110 -22.88 -7.13 -1.81
CA THR A 110 -23.91 -7.98 -2.40
C THR A 110 -25.17 -7.74 -1.58
N ALA A 111 -26.21 -7.21 -2.22
CA ALA A 111 -27.52 -7.12 -1.63
C ALA A 111 -28.08 -8.55 -1.57
N ASP A 112 -27.93 -9.19 -0.42
CA ASP A 112 -28.66 -10.40 -0.02
C ASP A 112 -29.69 -10.01 1.04
#